data_AF-A0A8S0TI03-F1
#
_entry.id   AF-A0A8S0TI03-F1
#
_cell.length_a   1.000
_cell.length_b   1.000
_cell.length_c   1.000
_cell.angle_alpha   90.00
_cell.angle_beta   90.00
_cell.angle_gamma   90.00
#
_symmetry.space_group_name_H-M   'P 1'
#
loop_
_entity.id
_entity.type
_entity.pdbx_description
1 polymer ?
#
loop_
_entity_poly.entity_id
_entity_poly.type
_entity_poly.pdbx_seq_one_letter_code
_entity_poly.pdbx_strand_id
1 'polypeptide(L)'
;MPIASTNKCLVENDVFKAAAMEIGKYQIRVNAIARGLHLNDEFPVSVGKERAEKLVEEAAPLHRWLDVEKDLASTVIYLISNGSCYLTGTTIFVDGAQSLVRPRMRSYM
;
A
#
# COMPACT_ATOMS: atom_id res chain seq x y z
N MET A 1 2.98 21.83 -17.09
CA MET A 1 2.29 22.19 -15.83
C MET A 1 2.71 21.17 -14.78
N PRO A 2 3.18 21.57 -13.59
CA PRO A 2 3.65 20.62 -12.59
C PRO A 2 2.45 19.91 -11.94
N ILE A 3 2.43 18.58 -12.02
CA ILE A 3 1.47 17.73 -11.30
C ILE A 3 2.09 17.49 -9.92
N ALA A 4 1.56 18.12 -8.89
CA ALA A 4 1.94 17.81 -7.52
C ALA A 4 1.22 16.51 -7.10
N SER A 5 1.96 15.44 -6.84
CA SER A 5 1.43 14.20 -6.27
C SER A 5 1.90 14.08 -4.83
N THR A 6 0.98 14.04 -3.86
CA THR A 6 1.33 13.83 -2.45
C THR A 6 1.02 12.39 -2.07
N ASN A 7 2.05 11.59 -1.79
CA ASN A 7 1.91 10.20 -1.31
C ASN A 7 1.93 10.19 0.21
N LYS A 8 0.79 9.89 0.84
CA LYS A 8 0.68 9.72 2.29
C LYS A 8 0.34 8.27 2.57
N CYS A 9 1.28 7.54 3.15
CA CYS A 9 1.13 6.15 3.56
C CYS A 9 0.41 6.12 4.91
N LEU A 10 -0.68 5.36 5.02
CA LEU A 10 -1.51 5.17 6.23
C LEU A 10 -2.35 6.38 6.67
N VAL A 11 -3.29 6.81 5.81
CA VAL A 11 -4.37 7.70 6.26
C VAL A 11 -5.64 6.88 6.39
N GLU A 12 -6.37 7.02 7.51
CA GLU A 12 -7.72 6.49 7.68
C GLU A 12 -8.51 6.66 6.37
N ASN A 13 -9.19 5.60 5.95
CA ASN A 13 -9.73 5.42 4.59
C ASN A 13 -10.56 6.59 4.07
N ASP A 14 -11.09 7.45 4.94
CA ASP A 14 -11.95 8.57 4.58
C ASP A 14 -11.20 9.90 4.34
N VAL A 15 -10.05 10.12 4.99
CA VAL A 15 -9.34 11.41 4.92
C VAL A 15 -8.74 11.64 3.53
N PHE A 16 -8.10 10.62 2.94
CA PHE A 16 -7.48 10.77 1.62
C PHE A 16 -8.53 10.87 0.50
N LYS A 17 -9.69 10.23 0.68
CA LYS A 17 -10.83 10.32 -0.24
C LYS A 17 -11.45 11.71 -0.21
N ALA A 18 -11.65 12.27 0.99
CA ALA A 18 -12.09 13.65 1.15
C ALA A 18 -11.11 14.63 0.47
N ALA A 19 -9.80 14.45 0.72
CA ALA A 19 -8.77 15.25 0.05
C ALA A 19 -8.84 15.12 -1.48
N ALA A 20 -8.98 13.90 -2.02
CA ALA A 20 -9.11 13.68 -3.46
C ALA A 20 -10.29 14.47 -4.08
N MET A 21 -11.43 14.52 -3.40
CA MET A 21 -12.58 15.30 -3.84
C MET A 21 -12.34 16.81 -3.75
N GLU A 22 -11.73 17.29 -2.67
CA GLU A 22 -11.56 18.72 -2.41
C GLU A 22 -10.53 19.37 -3.35
N ILE A 23 -9.40 18.70 -3.58
CA ILE A 23 -8.27 19.27 -4.33
C ILE A 23 -8.22 18.82 -5.79
N GLY A 24 -9.08 17.89 -6.21
CA GLY A 24 -9.18 17.45 -7.61
C GLY A 24 -9.47 18.59 -8.58
N LYS A 25 -10.17 19.65 -8.15
CA LYS A 25 -10.40 20.88 -8.94
C LYS A 25 -9.09 21.59 -9.36
N TYR A 26 -8.01 21.38 -8.61
CA TYR A 26 -6.67 21.90 -8.92
C TYR A 26 -5.85 20.94 -9.76
N GLN A 27 -6.45 19.87 -10.31
CA GLN A 27 -5.75 18.81 -11.05
C GLN A 27 -4.69 18.08 -10.22
N ILE A 28 -4.90 18.02 -8.91
CA ILE A 28 -4.07 17.26 -7.96
C ILE A 28 -4.76 15.92 -7.70
N ARG A 29 -3.97 14.83 -7.74
CA ARG A 29 -4.43 13.46 -7.47
C ARG A 29 -3.98 13.01 -6.09
N VAL A 30 -4.85 12.28 -5.40
CA VAL A 30 -4.56 11.72 -4.08
C VAL A 30 -4.93 10.25 -4.09
N ASN A 31 -3.99 9.38 -3.72
CA ASN A 31 -4.22 7.94 -3.62
C ASN A 31 -3.54 7.41 -2.36
N ALA A 32 -4.02 6.29 -1.85
CA ALA A 32 -3.40 5.56 -0.75
C ALA A 32 -2.71 4.29 -1.29
N ILE A 33 -1.61 3.90 -0.67
CA ILE A 33 -1.02 2.57 -0.89
C ILE A 33 -1.16 1.77 0.40
N ALA A 34 -1.84 0.64 0.32
CA ALA A 34 -1.90 -0.37 1.37
C ALA A 34 -0.87 -1.46 1.04
N ARG A 35 0.29 -1.40 1.69
CA ARG A 35 1.36 -2.36 1.46
C ARG A 35 1.22 -3.60 2.34
N GLY A 36 1.73 -4.73 1.86
CA GLY A 36 1.87 -5.93 2.66
C GLY A 36 2.93 -5.77 3.75
N LEU A 37 3.00 -6.76 4.63
CA LEU A 37 4.03 -6.79 5.66
C LEU A 37 5.41 -7.02 5.03
N HIS A 38 6.42 -6.39 5.63
CA HIS A 38 7.83 -6.58 5.36
C HIS A 38 8.50 -7.20 6.60
N LEU A 39 9.61 -7.93 6.42
CA LEU A 39 10.26 -8.70 7.49
C LEU A 39 10.71 -7.84 8.70
N ASN A 40 10.97 -6.55 8.48
CA ASN A 40 11.39 -5.64 9.53
C ASN A 40 10.23 -4.86 10.18
N ASP A 41 8.97 -5.16 9.81
CA ASP A 41 7.81 -4.59 10.51
C ASP A 41 7.68 -5.15 11.93
N GLU A 42 6.95 -4.44 12.80
CA GLU A 42 6.79 -4.78 14.22
C GLU A 42 6.22 -6.19 14.44
N PHE A 43 5.22 -6.60 13.64
CA PHE A 43 4.61 -7.92 13.77
C PHE A 43 5.63 -9.07 13.55
N PRO A 44 6.35 -9.16 12.41
CA PRO A 44 7.39 -10.18 12.22
C PRO A 44 8.45 -10.19 13.34
N VAL A 45 8.86 -9.02 13.82
CA VAL A 45 9.84 -8.89 14.91
C VAL A 45 9.28 -9.48 16.21
N SER A 46 8.02 -9.22 16.53
CA SER A 46 7.37 -9.70 17.76
C SER A 46 7.17 -11.22 17.82
N VAL A 47 6.95 -11.88 16.68
CA VAL A 47 6.72 -13.33 16.62
C VAL A 47 8.01 -14.14 16.38
N GLY A 48 9.13 -13.45 16.12
CA GLY A 48 10.41 -14.04 15.73
C GLY A 48 10.51 -14.28 14.22
N LYS A 49 11.65 -13.91 13.62
CA LYS A 49 11.87 -13.94 12.16
C LYS A 49 11.59 -15.30 11.52
N GLU A 50 12.08 -16.39 12.10
CA GLU A 50 11.89 -17.74 11.53
C GLU A 50 10.40 -18.14 11.47
N ARG A 51 9.65 -17.80 12.52
CA ARG A 51 8.20 -18.06 12.56
C ARG A 51 7.47 -17.17 11.58
N ALA A 52 7.88 -15.92 11.47
CA ALA A 52 7.30 -14.99 10.52
C ALA A 52 7.51 -15.48 9.08
N GLU A 53 8.71 -15.95 8.75
CA GLU A 53 9.06 -16.45 7.42
C GLU A 53 8.16 -17.63 7.00
N LYS A 54 8.02 -18.64 7.86
CA LYS A 54 7.09 -19.77 7.62
C LYS A 54 5.65 -19.30 7.45
N LEU A 55 5.21 -18.36 8.27
CA LEU A 55 3.86 -17.80 8.21
C LEU A 55 3.54 -17.12 6.87
N VAL A 56 4.50 -16.47 6.24
CA VAL A 56 4.32 -15.86 4.92
C VAL A 56 4.43 -16.88 3.80
N GLU A 57 5.35 -17.84 3.91
CA GLU A 57 5.48 -18.95 2.97
C GLU A 57 4.19 -19.77 2.88
N GLU A 58 3.53 -20.04 4.01
CA GLU A 58 2.31 -20.85 4.03
C GLU A 58 1.04 -20.05 3.66
N ALA A 59 0.97 -18.77 4.02
CA ALA A 59 -0.28 -18.01 3.95
C ALA A 59 -0.36 -17.03 2.78
N ALA A 60 0.74 -16.44 2.35
CA ALA A 60 0.71 -15.43 1.28
C ALA A 60 0.68 -16.11 -0.09
N PRO A 61 -0.23 -15.75 -1.01
CA PRO A 61 -0.29 -16.35 -2.35
C PRO A 61 1.00 -16.24 -3.16
N LEU A 62 1.81 -15.22 -2.91
CA LEU A 62 3.11 -15.05 -3.57
C LEU A 62 4.27 -15.75 -2.84
N HIS A 63 4.01 -16.43 -1.71
CA HIS A 63 4.98 -17.19 -0.92
C HIS A 63 6.26 -16.42 -0.55
N ARG A 64 6.17 -15.09 -0.46
CA ARG A 64 7.30 -14.22 -0.15
C ARG A 64 6.86 -12.95 0.56
N TRP A 65 7.82 -12.33 1.25
CA TRP A 65 7.64 -11.00 1.83
C TRP A 65 7.65 -9.91 0.76
N LEU A 66 7.04 -8.77 1.10
CA LEU A 66 7.17 -7.55 0.34
C LEU A 66 8.64 -7.09 0.37
N ASP A 67 9.18 -6.79 -0.80
CA ASP A 67 10.44 -6.06 -0.97
C ASP A 67 10.07 -4.60 -1.27
N VAL A 68 10.34 -3.70 -0.33
CA VAL A 68 9.95 -2.29 -0.45
C VAL A 68 10.58 -1.63 -1.67
N GLU A 69 11.83 -1.95 -2.00
CA GLU A 69 12.52 -1.33 -3.12
C GLU A 69 11.96 -1.81 -4.47
N LYS A 70 11.66 -3.11 -4.58
CA LYS A 70 11.19 -3.69 -5.85
C LYS A 70 9.69 -3.59 -6.07
N ASP A 71 8.91 -3.81 -5.03
CA ASP A 71 7.45 -3.95 -5.14
C ASP A 71 6.73 -2.60 -4.97
N LEU A 72 7.23 -1.73 -4.08
CA LEU A 72 6.56 -0.45 -3.78
C LEU A 72 7.00 0.68 -4.70
N ALA A 73 8.28 0.76 -5.05
CA ALA A 73 8.83 1.89 -5.81
C ALA A 73 8.17 2.03 -7.20
N SER A 74 7.95 0.91 -7.90
CA SER A 74 7.30 0.90 -9.22
C SER A 74 5.86 1.44 -9.15
N THR A 75 5.10 1.05 -8.11
CA THR A 75 3.75 1.55 -7.87
C THR A 75 3.75 3.03 -7.56
N VAL A 76 4.68 3.49 -6.73
CA VAL A 76 4.85 4.93 -6.43
C VAL A 76 5.15 5.71 -7.71
N ILE A 77 6.10 5.24 -8.53
CA ILE A 77 6.44 5.87 -9.82
C ILE A 77 5.22 5.92 -10.74
N TYR A 78 4.45 4.83 -10.83
CA TYR A 78 3.21 4.80 -11.61
C TYR A 78 2.21 5.85 -11.12
N LEU A 79 1.99 5.93 -9.80
CA LEU A 79 1.05 6.85 -9.18
C LEU A 79 1.43 8.32 -9.33
N ILE A 80 2.72 8.66 -9.45
CA ILE A 80 3.15 10.05 -9.73
C ILE A 80 3.19 10.36 -11.23
N SER A 81 3.32 9.34 -12.08
CA SER A 81 3.40 9.48 -13.54
C SER A 81 2.05 9.84 -14.19
N ASN A 82 2.11 10.21 -15.47
CA ASN A 82 0.92 10.40 -16.31
C ASN A 82 0.18 9.09 -16.62
N GLY A 83 0.78 7.92 -16.38
CA GLY A 83 0.11 6.62 -16.58
C GLY A 83 -1.09 6.40 -15.66
N SER A 84 -1.20 7.19 -14.59
CA SER A 84 -2.30 7.16 -13.62
C SER A 84 -3.12 8.46 -13.60
N CYS A 85 -3.17 9.21 -14.72
CA CYS A 85 -3.76 10.55 -14.77
C CYS A 85 -5.26 10.61 -14.44
N TYR A 86 -5.99 9.50 -14.58
CA TYR A 86 -7.41 9.40 -14.22
C TYR A 86 -7.64 8.63 -12.90
N LEU A 87 -6.58 8.31 -12.18
CA LEU A 87 -6.62 7.52 -10.95
C LEU A 87 -6.40 8.43 -9.73
N THR A 88 -7.47 8.63 -8.97
CA THR A 88 -7.52 9.44 -7.74
C THR A 88 -8.58 8.87 -6.79
N GLY A 89 -8.44 9.07 -5.49
CA GLY A 89 -9.38 8.63 -4.47
C GLY A 89 -9.41 7.12 -4.23
N THR A 90 -8.42 6.36 -4.71
CA THR A 90 -8.37 4.90 -4.55
C THR A 90 -7.25 4.43 -3.62
N THR A 91 -7.47 3.27 -3.01
CA THR A 91 -6.45 2.52 -2.26
C THR A 91 -5.88 1.44 -3.17
N ILE A 92 -4.58 1.53 -3.44
CA ILE A 92 -3.85 0.52 -4.21
C ILE A 92 -3.21 -0.46 -3.24
N PHE A 93 -3.56 -1.74 -3.36
CA PHE A 93 -2.97 -2.80 -2.56
C PHE A 93 -1.69 -3.31 -3.22
N VAL A 94 -0.58 -3.23 -2.49
CA VAL A 94 0.75 -3.74 -2.88
C VAL A 94 1.19 -4.71 -1.80
N ASP A 95 0.50 -5.85 -1.71
CA ASP A 95 0.58 -6.74 -0.56
C ASP A 95 0.67 -8.22 -0.92
N GLY A 96 0.79 -8.56 -2.21
CA GLY A 96 0.80 -9.95 -2.65
C GLY A 96 -0.46 -10.73 -2.22
N ALA A 97 -1.59 -10.04 -2.11
CA ALA A 97 -2.88 -10.56 -1.62
C ALA A 97 -2.91 -11.00 -0.16
N GLN A 98 -1.92 -10.59 0.66
CA GLN A 98 -1.91 -10.87 2.11
C GLN A 98 -3.18 -10.38 2.83
N SER A 99 -3.75 -9.25 2.42
CA SER A 99 -5.00 -8.71 2.96
C SER A 99 -6.23 -9.60 2.72
N LEU A 100 -6.25 -10.37 1.63
CA LEU A 100 -7.39 -11.20 1.24
C LEU A 100 -7.40 -12.55 1.97
N VAL A 101 -6.22 -13.09 2.28
CA VAL A 101 -6.03 -14.41 2.88
C VAL A 101 -5.95 -14.39 4.41
N ARG A 102 -5.70 -13.22 5.01
CA ARG A 102 -5.65 -13.05 6.47
C ARG A 102 -6.81 -12.16 6.93
N PRO A 103 -7.96 -12.73 7.33
CA PRO A 103 -9.10 -11.97 7.83
C PRO A 103 -8.76 -11.03 8.99
N ARG A 104 -7.78 -11.41 9.83
CA ARG A 104 -7.28 -10.59 10.94
C ARG A 104 -6.43 -9.39 10.52
N MET A 105 -5.99 -9.30 9.26
CA MET A 105 -5.26 -8.11 8.78
C MET A 105 -6.22 -7.00 8.32
N ARG A 106 -7.50 -7.33 8.08
CA ARG A 106 -8.57 -6.37 7.81
C ARG A 106 -8.89 -5.45 9.00
N SER A 107 -8.49 -5.81 10.22
CA SER A 107 -8.63 -4.96 11.40
C SER A 107 -7.47 -3.98 11.59
N TYR A 108 -6.39 -4.10 10.82
CA TYR A 108 -5.20 -3.24 10.88
C TYR A 108 -5.03 -2.36 9.62
N MET A 109 -5.95 -2.47 8.65
CA MET A 109 -6.04 -1.67 7.42
C MET A 109 -7.35 -0.88 7.41
#